data_AF-A0A535XSV2-F1
#
_entry.id   AF-A0A535XSV2-F1
#
_cell.length_a   1.000
_cell.length_b   1.000
_cell.length_c   1.000
_cell.angle_alpha   90.00
_cell.angle_beta   90.00
_cell.angle_gamma   90.00
#
_symmetry.space_group_name_H-M   'P 1'
#
loop_
_entity.id
_entity.type
_entity.pdbx_description
1 polymer ?
#
loop_
_entity_poly.entity_id
_entity_poly.type
_entity_poly.pdbx_seq_one_letter_code
_entity_poly.pdbx_strand_id
1 'polypeptide(L)'
;MIETKELALAREHPRGTERRRLLPYRDALNDAAAYAALAESDRDAIVRWVETRRRIKEEFGIDHDPANLADPLLPAERLRAHVLAGERAAAQRTDFVDPGGDLIAAVAELRKS
;
A
#
# COMPACT_ATOMS: atom_id res chain seq x y z
N MET A 1 10.81 -0.91 9.61
CA MET A 1 10.37 -2.26 10.01
C MET A 1 8.95 -2.14 10.52
N ILE A 2 8.02 -2.99 10.07
CA ILE A 2 6.64 -3.01 10.59
C ILE A 2 6.66 -3.72 11.94
N GLU A 3 6.12 -3.10 12.98
CA GLU A 3 6.15 -3.68 14.32
C GLU A 3 5.17 -4.87 14.43
N THR A 4 5.55 -5.91 15.16
CA THR A 4 4.73 -7.13 15.37
C THR A 4 3.34 -6.81 15.94
N LYS A 5 3.25 -5.80 16.81
CA LYS A 5 1.98 -5.36 17.40
C LYS A 5 1.06 -4.71 16.37
N GLU A 6 1.60 -3.93 15.45
CA GLU A 6 0.82 -3.30 14.38
C GLU A 6 0.29 -4.33 13.39
N LEU A 7 1.12 -5.33 13.06
CA LEU A 7 0.71 -6.45 12.22
C LEU A 7 -0.42 -7.26 12.86
N ALA A 8 -0.30 -7.57 14.16
CA ALA A 8 -1.33 -8.29 14.90
C ALA A 8 -2.68 -7.53 14.91
N LEU A 9 -2.66 -6.23 15.18
CA LEU A 9 -3.86 -5.39 15.18
C LEU A 9 -4.50 -5.31 13.78
N ALA A 10 -3.68 -5.12 12.75
CA ALA A 10 -4.13 -5.07 11.37
C ALA A 10 -4.71 -6.42 10.91
N ARG A 11 -4.19 -7.54 11.42
CA ARG A 11 -4.74 -8.88 11.18
C ARG A 11 -6.08 -9.10 11.88
N GLU A 12 -6.22 -8.66 13.12
CA GLU A 12 -7.47 -8.84 13.90
C GLU A 12 -8.61 -7.97 13.37
N HIS A 13 -8.29 -6.77 12.87
CA HIS A 13 -9.27 -5.81 12.38
C HIS A 13 -8.86 -5.21 11.03
N PRO A 14 -8.77 -6.01 9.95
CA PRO A 14 -8.20 -5.56 8.68
C PRO A 14 -8.97 -4.39 8.06
N ARG A 15 -10.30 -4.51 7.99
CA ARG A 15 -11.20 -3.50 7.41
C ARG A 15 -11.18 -2.18 8.19
N GLY A 16 -11.30 -2.28 9.52
CA GLY A 16 -11.32 -1.10 10.39
C GLY A 16 -9.96 -0.38 10.44
N THR A 17 -8.88 -1.16 10.47
CA THR A 17 -7.51 -0.62 10.47
C THR A 17 -7.18 0.02 9.14
N GLU A 18 -7.51 -0.62 8.01
CA GLU A 18 -7.33 -0.05 6.67
C GLU A 18 -8.06 1.27 6.55
N ARG A 19 -9.38 1.26 6.82
CA ARG A 19 -10.20 2.47 6.73
C ARG A 19 -9.62 3.60 7.57
N ARG A 20 -9.22 3.35 8.82
CA ARG A 20 -8.68 4.41 9.69
C ARG A 20 -7.33 4.94 9.20
N ARG A 21 -6.41 4.07 8.76
CA ARG A 21 -5.07 4.46 8.31
C ARG A 21 -5.10 5.16 6.95
N LEU A 22 -5.98 4.74 6.06
CA LEU A 22 -6.04 5.20 4.68
C LEU A 22 -7.03 6.35 4.45
N LEU A 23 -7.97 6.60 5.37
CA LEU A 23 -8.94 7.70 5.24
C LEU A 23 -8.30 9.07 4.99
N PRO A 24 -7.20 9.47 5.68
CA PRO A 24 -6.54 10.75 5.41
C PRO A 24 -5.96 10.85 3.99
N TYR A 25 -5.69 9.71 3.34
CA TYR A 25 -5.04 9.62 2.04
C TYR A 25 -6.01 9.21 0.92
N ARG A 26 -7.32 9.32 1.16
CA ARG A 26 -8.35 8.82 0.24
C ARG A 26 -8.18 9.34 -1.20
N ASP A 27 -7.86 10.61 -1.36
CA ASP A 27 -7.73 11.20 -2.69
C ASP A 27 -6.48 10.65 -3.40
N ALA A 28 -5.37 10.52 -2.67
CA ALA A 28 -4.14 9.87 -3.14
C ALA A 28 -4.32 8.38 -3.46
N LEU A 29 -5.28 7.68 -2.85
CA LEU A 29 -5.58 6.28 -3.17
C LEU A 29 -6.44 6.12 -4.42
N ASN A 30 -7.09 7.19 -4.88
CA ASN A 30 -7.91 7.19 -6.08
C ASN A 30 -7.17 7.79 -7.29
N ASP A 31 -6.17 8.63 -7.07
CA ASP A 31 -5.43 9.33 -8.12
C ASP A 31 -3.92 9.28 -7.86
N ALA A 32 -3.18 8.71 -8.82
CA ALA A 32 -1.73 8.60 -8.77
C ALA A 32 -1.02 9.96 -8.83
N ALA A 33 -1.62 10.98 -9.45
CA ALA A 33 -1.08 12.34 -9.44
C ALA A 33 -1.25 12.99 -8.06
N ALA A 34 -2.41 12.80 -7.41
CA ALA A 34 -2.62 13.25 -6.04
C ALA A 34 -1.68 12.53 -5.06
N TYR A 35 -1.43 11.23 -5.28
CA TYR A 35 -0.40 10.48 -4.56
C TYR A 35 1.00 11.10 -4.74
N ALA A 36 1.41 11.36 -5.97
CA ALA A 36 2.73 11.89 -6.29
C ALA A 36 2.98 13.28 -5.67
N ALA A 37 1.90 14.07 -5.50
CA ALA A 37 1.96 15.39 -4.88
C ALA A 37 2.09 15.36 -3.34
N LEU A 38 1.90 14.21 -2.69
CA LEU A 38 2.08 14.09 -1.24
C LEU A 38 3.54 14.29 -0.83
N ALA A 39 3.75 14.73 0.40
CA ALA A 39 5.07 14.68 1.03
C ALA A 39 5.57 13.23 1.12
N GLU A 40 6.88 13.02 1.04
CA GLU A 40 7.47 11.68 1.07
C GLU A 40 7.10 10.91 2.35
N SER A 41 7.02 11.59 3.50
CA SER A 41 6.59 11.00 4.76
C SER A 41 5.17 10.43 4.73
N ASP A 42 4.27 11.07 3.98
CA ASP A 42 2.89 10.59 3.80
C ASP A 42 2.84 9.43 2.81
N ARG A 43 3.62 9.49 1.72
CA ARG A 43 3.77 8.36 0.80
C ARG A 43 4.33 7.13 1.51
N ASP A 44 5.32 7.31 2.40
CA ASP A 44 5.88 6.26 3.24
C ASP A 44 4.85 5.61 4.17
N ALA A 45 3.92 6.39 4.72
CA ALA A 45 2.85 5.85 5.54
C ALA A 45 1.95 4.90 4.73
N ILE A 46 1.62 5.28 3.49
CA ILE A 46 0.86 4.44 2.56
C ILE A 46 1.67 3.19 2.17
N VAL A 47 2.94 3.35 1.78
CA VAL A 47 3.85 2.24 1.42
C VAL A 47 3.94 1.21 2.54
N ARG A 48 4.14 1.66 3.79
CA ARG A 48 4.18 0.78 4.97
C ARG A 48 2.86 0.04 5.17
N TRP A 49 1.73 0.70 4.96
CA TRP A 49 0.43 0.04 5.05
C TRP A 49 0.25 -1.04 3.98
N VAL A 50 0.60 -0.74 2.73
CA VAL A 50 0.47 -1.71 1.64
C VAL A 50 1.39 -2.92 1.84
N GLU A 51 2.62 -2.71 2.33
CA GLU A 51 3.49 -3.81 2.74
C GLU A 51 2.90 -4.63 3.91
N THR A 52 2.24 -3.97 4.86
CA THR A 52 1.51 -4.67 5.94
C THR A 52 0.40 -5.54 5.36
N ARG A 53 -0.37 -5.05 4.38
CA ARG A 53 -1.45 -5.81 3.71
C ARG A 53 -0.90 -7.00 2.93
N ARG A 54 0.24 -6.84 2.23
CA ARG A 54 0.93 -7.93 1.54
C ARG A 54 1.31 -9.05 2.52
N ARG A 55 1.95 -8.71 3.65
CA ARG A 55 2.32 -9.71 4.68
C ARG A 55 1.10 -10.41 5.27
N ILE A 56 0.04 -9.66 5.59
CA ILE A 56 -1.20 -10.24 6.12
C ILE A 56 -1.83 -11.23 5.13
N LYS A 57 -1.84 -10.89 3.84
CA LYS A 57 -2.30 -11.77 2.77
C LYS A 57 -1.44 -13.03 2.67
N GLU A 58 -0.11 -12.90 2.63
CA GLU A 58 0.80 -14.03 2.44
C GLU A 58 0.84 -14.97 3.65
N GLU A 59 0.87 -14.43 4.86
CA GLU A 59 1.01 -15.21 6.09
C GLU A 59 -0.32 -15.79 6.57
N PHE A 60 -1.45 -15.10 6.34
CA PHE A 60 -2.75 -15.47 6.93
C PHE A 60 -3.88 -15.63 5.91
N GLY A 61 -3.64 -15.39 4.61
CA GLY A 61 -4.67 -15.47 3.58
C GLY A 61 -5.74 -14.37 3.65
N ILE A 62 -5.52 -13.31 4.44
CA ILE A 62 -6.52 -12.26 4.66
C ILE A 62 -6.33 -11.15 3.62
N ASP A 63 -7.14 -11.18 2.57
CA ASP A 63 -7.21 -10.13 1.55
C ASP A 63 -8.67 -9.66 1.33
N HIS A 64 -8.90 -8.85 0.30
CA HIS A 64 -10.23 -8.56 -0.24
C HIS A 64 -10.97 -9.86 -0.57
N ASP A 65 -12.21 -9.97 -0.09
CA ASP A 65 -13.12 -11.08 -0.41
C ASP A 65 -14.00 -10.71 -1.62
N PRO A 66 -13.76 -11.29 -2.81
CA PRO A 66 -14.53 -10.97 -4.02
C PRO A 66 -15.98 -11.47 -3.97
N ALA A 67 -16.33 -12.41 -3.07
CA ALA A 67 -17.70 -12.87 -2.89
C ALA A 67 -18.51 -11.89 -2.02
N ASN A 68 -17.83 -11.05 -1.23
CA ASN A 68 -18.45 -10.02 -0.42
C ASN A 68 -18.42 -8.67 -1.13
N LEU A 69 -19.52 -8.34 -1.83
CA LEU A 69 -19.68 -7.08 -2.55
C LEU A 69 -19.55 -5.82 -1.67
N ALA A 70 -19.71 -5.96 -0.35
CA ALA A 70 -19.56 -4.88 0.62
C ALA A 70 -18.19 -4.85 1.29
N ASP A 71 -17.23 -5.68 0.86
CA ASP A 71 -15.90 -5.69 1.45
C ASP A 71 -15.16 -4.38 1.14
N PRO A 72 -14.85 -3.55 2.16
CA PRO A 72 -14.17 -2.30 1.92
C PRO A 72 -12.67 -2.48 1.62
N LEU A 73 -12.11 -3.69 1.78
CA LEU A 73 -10.70 -3.92 1.51
C LEU A 73 -10.41 -3.77 0.02
N LEU A 74 -9.35 -3.03 -0.31
CA LEU A 74 -8.78 -3.09 -1.66
C LEU A 74 -7.88 -4.34 -1.76
N PRO A 75 -7.87 -5.06 -2.90
CA PRO A 75 -6.94 -6.15 -3.12
C PRO A 75 -5.49 -5.69 -2.95
N ALA A 76 -4.67 -6.47 -2.24
CA ALA A 76 -3.28 -6.08 -1.96
C ALA A 76 -2.47 -5.80 -3.24
N GLU A 77 -2.71 -6.56 -4.31
CA GLU A 77 -2.06 -6.34 -5.62
C GLU A 77 -2.45 -5.00 -6.24
N ARG A 78 -3.73 -4.61 -6.12
CA ARG A 78 -4.21 -3.33 -6.64
C ARG A 78 -3.61 -2.17 -5.86
N LEU A 79 -3.52 -2.30 -4.53
CA LEU A 79 -2.83 -1.32 -3.69
C LEU A 79 -1.36 -1.18 -4.09
N ARG A 80 -0.66 -2.30 -4.31
CA ARG A 80 0.74 -2.31 -4.75
C ARG A 80 0.91 -1.59 -6.09
N ALA A 81 0.13 -1.96 -7.09
CA ALA A 81 0.20 -1.37 -8.42
C ALA A 81 -0.05 0.16 -8.39
N HIS A 82 -1.03 0.59 -7.59
CA HIS A 82 -1.35 2.02 -7.42
C HIS A 82 -0.20 2.79 -6.78
N VAL A 83 0.35 2.26 -5.67
CA VAL A 83 1.50 2.88 -4.99
C VAL A 83 2.69 2.99 -5.92
N LEU A 84 3.03 1.94 -6.67
CA LEU A 84 4.15 1.98 -7.61
C LEU A 84 3.90 2.96 -8.76
N ALA A 85 2.67 3.06 -9.28
CA ALA A 85 2.33 4.06 -10.28
C ALA A 85 2.53 5.49 -9.75
N GLY A 86 2.09 5.75 -8.51
CA GLY A 86 2.29 7.04 -7.84
C GLY A 86 3.75 7.36 -7.55
N GLU A 87 4.54 6.39 -7.08
CA GLU A 87 5.98 6.57 -6.85
C GLU A 87 6.75 6.80 -8.16
N ARG A 88 6.41 6.09 -9.23
CA ARG A 88 6.94 6.35 -10.58
C ARG A 88 6.63 7.77 -11.04
N ALA A 89 5.41 8.26 -10.81
CA ALA A 89 5.03 9.63 -11.14
C ALA A 89 5.80 10.67 -10.30
N ALA A 90 5.97 10.42 -9.00
CA ALA A 90 6.73 11.29 -8.10
C ALA A 90 8.22 11.36 -8.46
N ALA A 91 8.82 10.23 -8.81
CA ALA A 91 10.23 10.13 -9.22
C ALA A 91 10.47 10.46 -10.69
N GLN A 92 9.41 10.66 -11.49
CA GLN A 92 9.47 10.80 -12.95
C GLN A 92 10.14 9.59 -13.65
N ARG A 93 9.91 8.38 -13.12
CA ARG A 93 10.51 7.11 -13.59
C ARG A 93 9.46 6.18 -14.16
N THR A 94 9.15 6.32 -15.44
CA THR A 94 8.13 5.50 -16.11
C THR A 94 8.60 4.08 -16.46
N ASP A 95 9.92 3.83 -16.43
CA ASP A 95 10.58 2.61 -16.87
C ASP A 95 10.82 1.58 -15.75
N PHE A 96 10.61 1.96 -14.48
CA PHE A 96 10.82 1.07 -13.34
C PHE A 96 9.95 -0.19 -13.44
N VAL A 97 10.53 -1.38 -13.38
CA VAL A 97 9.78 -2.66 -13.37
C VAL A 97 9.58 -3.10 -11.93
N ASP A 98 8.36 -3.50 -11.58
CA ASP A 98 8.06 -4.01 -10.24
C ASP A 98 8.73 -5.39 -10.01
N PRO A 99 9.67 -5.52 -9.05
CA PRO A 99 10.32 -6.79 -8.76
C PRO A 99 9.44 -7.77 -7.95
N GLY A 100 8.26 -7.34 -7.48
CA GLY A 100 7.45 -8.07 -6.51
C GLY A 100 8.05 -8.04 -5.10
N GLY A 101 7.58 -8.93 -4.21
CA GLY A 101 8.11 -9.07 -2.85
C GLY A 101 7.93 -7.83 -1.97
N ASP A 102 8.94 -7.50 -1.15
CA ASP A 102 8.89 -6.39 -0.19
C ASP A 102 8.72 -5.04 -0.91
N LEU A 103 7.57 -4.40 -0.69
CA LEU A 103 7.25 -3.12 -1.35
C LEU A 103 8.13 -1.97 -0.85
N ILE A 104 8.54 -1.98 0.42
CA ILE A 104 9.41 -0.93 0.97
C ILE A 104 10.76 -0.97 0.25
N ALA A 105 11.29 -2.18 0.02
CA ALA A 105 12.54 -2.35 -0.73
C ALA A 105 12.39 -1.89 -2.19
N ALA A 106 11.31 -2.27 -2.86
CA ALA A 106 11.04 -1.86 -4.24
C ALA A 106 10.91 -0.33 -4.39
N VAL A 107 10.20 0.34 -3.48
CA VAL A 107 10.08 1.81 -3.49
C VAL A 107 11.42 2.49 -3.19
N ALA A 108 12.20 1.93 -2.26
CA ALA A 108 13.54 2.45 -1.98
C ALA A 108 14.48 2.34 -3.19
N GLU A 109 14.38 1.27 -3.99
CA GLU A 109 15.12 1.13 -5.24
C GLU A 109 14.67 2.14 -6.30
N LEU A 110 13.35 2.28 -6.48
CA LEU A 110 12.73 3.24 -7.40
C LEU A 110 13.23 4.67 -7.12
N ARG A 111 13.27 5.10 -5.85
CA ARG A 111 13.67 6.46 -5.46
C ARG A 111 15.17 6.73 -5.51
N LYS A 112 16.02 5.71 -5.47
CA LYS A 112 17.49 5.86 -5.48
C LYS A 112 18.06 6.19 -6.86
N SER A 113 17.31 5.91 -7.91
CA SER A 113 17.78 5.89 -9.28
C SER A 113 17.45 7.17 -10.03
#